data_AF-A0A2A2VG39-F1
#
_entry.id   AF-A0A2A2VG39-F1
#
_cell.length_a   1.000
_cell.length_b   1.000
_cell.length_c   1.000
_cell.angle_alpha   90.00
_cell.angle_beta   90.00
_cell.angle_gamma   90.00
#
_symmetry.space_group_name_H-M   'P 1'
#
loop_
_entity.id
_entity.type
_entity.pdbx_description
1 polymer ?
#
loop_
_entity_poly.entity_id
_entity_poly.type
_entity_poly.pdbx_seq_one_letter_code
_entity_poly.pdbx_strand_id
1 'polypeptide(L)' 'MPYRSNADLPAPVQHRLPPHAQDIYREAFNHAFAAHADDLRQEEIAHRTAWAAVKRSYIKLDDEWVSRQGAHQAHGRHS' A
#
# COMPACT_ATOMS: atom_id res chain seq x y z
N MET A 1 0.70 17.13 1.39
CA MET A 1 1.55 16.91 2.59
C MET A 1 1.83 15.40 2.69
N PRO A 2 3.04 14.95 3.05
CA PRO A 2 3.30 13.51 3.22
C PRO A 2 2.44 12.94 4.36
N TYR A 3 1.92 11.73 4.18
CA TYR A 3 1.14 11.03 5.18
C TYR A 3 2.01 10.74 6.41
N ARG A 4 1.74 11.41 7.54
CA ARG A 4 2.49 11.20 8.79
C ARG A 4 2.12 9.90 9.48
N SER A 5 0.87 9.48 9.31
CA SER A 5 0.28 8.35 10.02
C SER A 5 -0.67 7.60 9.10
N ASN A 6 -0.82 6.31 9.38
CA ASN A 6 -1.80 5.43 8.73
C ASN A 6 -3.25 5.96 8.80
N ALA A 7 -3.57 6.72 9.85
CA ALA A 7 -4.86 7.37 10.03
C ALA A 7 -5.15 8.53 9.05
N ASP A 8 -4.11 9.06 8.39
CA ASP A 8 -4.22 10.15 7.42
C ASP A 8 -4.53 9.61 6.01
N LEU A 9 -4.47 8.29 5.81
CA LEU A 9 -4.80 7.64 4.56
C LEU A 9 -6.30 7.76 4.22
N PRO A 10 -6.69 7.62 2.94
CA PRO A 10 -8.11 7.60 2.57
C PRO A 10 -8.88 6.50 3.32
N ALA A 11 -10.09 6.77 3.80
CA ALA A 11 -10.96 5.79 4.44
C ALA A 11 -11.06 4.43 3.70
N PRO A 12 -11.21 4.35 2.36
CA PRO A 12 -11.23 3.06 1.66
C PRO A 12 -9.89 2.32 1.72
N VAL A 13 -8.76 3.00 1.87
CA VAL A 13 -7.44 2.39 2.07
C VAL A 13 -7.36 1.83 3.48
N GLN A 14 -7.73 2.62 4.49
CA GLN A 14 -7.71 2.19 5.89
C GLN A 14 -8.62 0.98 6.16
N HIS A 15 -9.80 0.94 5.53
CA HIS A 15 -10.80 -0.10 5.76
C HIS A 15 -10.53 -1.38 4.98
N ARG A 16 -9.85 -1.30 3.83
CA ARG A 16 -9.57 -2.46 2.96
C ARG A 16 -8.19 -3.06 3.17
N LEU A 17 -7.25 -2.29 3.72
CA LEU A 17 -5.87 -2.70 3.88
C LEU A 17 -5.52 -2.91 5.36
N PRO A 18 -4.82 -4.00 5.70
CA PRO A 18 -4.30 -4.18 7.06
C PRO A 18 -3.21 -3.14 7.39
N PRO A 19 -2.90 -2.92 8.67
CA PRO A 19 -1.94 -1.89 9.11
C PRO A 19 -0.56 -2.02 8.46
N HIS A 20 -0.11 -3.23 8.14
CA HIS A 20 1.16 -3.44 7.46
C HIS A 20 1.17 -2.98 5.99
N ALA A 21 0.04 -3.11 5.29
CA ALA A 21 -0.12 -2.57 3.93
C ALA A 21 -0.13 -1.04 3.93
N GLN A 22 -0.75 -0.44 4.94
CA GLN A 22 -0.80 1.01 5.13
C GLN A 22 0.61 1.60 5.31
N ASP A 23 1.49 0.87 6.01
CA ASP A 23 2.90 1.23 6.15
C ASP A 23 3.61 1.29 4.80
N ILE A 24 3.52 0.21 4.01
CA ILE A 24 4.11 0.15 2.67
C ILE A 24 3.57 1.26 1.78
N TYR A 25 2.28 1.56 1.88
CA TYR A 25 1.63 2.63 1.14
C TYR A 25 2.27 3.99 1.48
N ARG A 26 2.40 4.32 2.77
CA ARG A 26 2.96 5.61 3.19
C ARG A 26 4.42 5.76 2.76
N GLU A 27 5.22 4.70 2.86
CA GLU A 27 6.64 4.73 2.48
C GLU A 27 6.79 4.98 0.98
N ALA A 28 6.05 4.22 0.15
CA ALA A 28 6.06 4.38 -1.29
C ALA A 28 5.51 5.77 -1.71
N PHE A 29 4.47 6.26 -1.02
CA PHE A 29 3.94 7.60 -1.26
C PHE A 29 4.98 8.67 -0.94
N ASN A 30 5.58 8.64 0.25
CA ASN A 30 6.57 9.63 0.67
C ASN A 30 7.78 9.65 -0.25
N HIS A 31 8.25 8.48 -0.70
CA HIS A 31 9.34 8.38 -1.66
C HIS A 31 8.97 8.99 -3.01
N ALA A 32 7.81 8.65 -3.57
CA ALA A 32 7.36 9.19 -4.85
C ALA A 32 7.03 10.70 -4.78
N PHE A 33 6.47 11.16 -3.67
CA PHE A 33 6.18 12.57 -3.42
C PHE A 33 7.48 13.39 -3.34
N ALA A 34 8.50 12.89 -2.65
CA ALA A 34 9.82 13.52 -2.62
C ALA A 34 10.48 13.56 -4.01
N ALA A 35 10.30 12.51 -4.82
CA ALA A 35 10.86 12.44 -6.17
C ALA A 35 10.18 13.39 -7.17
N HIS A 36 8.91 13.76 -6.92
CA HIS A 36 8.12 14.62 -7.79
C HIS A 36 7.81 15.99 -7.15
N ALA A 37 8.61 16.45 -6.19
CA ALA A 37 8.38 17.68 -5.42
C ALA A 37 8.10 18.95 -6.25
N ASP A 38 8.56 18.99 -7.50
CA ASP A 38 8.45 20.13 -8.42
C ASP A 38 7.17 20.08 -9.30
N ASP A 39 6.38 19.00 -9.22
CA ASP A 39 5.23 18.77 -10.09
C ASP A 39 3.90 18.89 -9.32
N LEU A 40 2.93 19.63 -9.88
CA LEU A 40 1.58 19.72 -9.31
C LEU A 40 0.86 18.36 -9.28
N ARG A 41 1.29 17.41 -10.13
CA ARG A 41 0.74 16.06 -10.21
C ARG A 41 1.41 15.07 -9.26
N GLN A 42 2.35 15.52 -8.43
CA GLN A 42 3.08 14.66 -7.50
C GLN A 42 2.16 13.84 -6.59
N GLU A 43 1.04 14.40 -6.14
CA GLU A 43 0.07 13.68 -5.30
C GLU A 43 -0.56 12.52 -6.08
N GLU A 44 -1.00 12.75 -7.31
CA GLU A 44 -1.57 11.71 -8.17
C GLU A 44 -0.54 10.61 -8.49
N ILE A 45 0.70 11.01 -8.80
CA ILE A 45 1.79 10.07 -9.12
C ILE A 45 2.16 9.25 -7.88
N ALA A 46 2.28 9.90 -6.72
CA ALA A 46 2.60 9.25 -5.47
C ALA A 46 1.50 8.27 -5.04
N HIS A 47 0.22 8.65 -5.20
CA HIS A 47 -0.91 7.76 -4.97
C HIS A 47 -0.86 6.52 -5.87
N ARG A 48 -0.57 6.69 -7.17
CA ARG A 48 -0.49 5.57 -8.12
C ARG A 48 0.68 4.64 -7.78
N THR A 49 1.84 5.19 -7.45
CA THR A 49 3.05 4.43 -7.06
C THR A 49 2.82 3.66 -5.77
N ALA A 50 2.24 4.30 -4.75
CA ALA A 50 1.89 3.66 -3.49
C ALA A 50 0.89 2.51 -3.67
N TRP A 51 -0.14 2.71 -4.49
CA TRP A 51 -1.09 1.64 -4.85
C TRP A 51 -0.43 0.49 -5.61
N ALA A 52 0.52 0.77 -6.49
CA ALA A 52 1.26 -0.27 -7.20
C ALA A 52 2.12 -1.12 -6.25
N ALA A 53 2.76 -0.48 -5.26
CA ALA A 53 3.53 -1.18 -4.23
C ALA A 53 2.65 -2.09 -3.36
N VAL A 54 1.50 -1.58 -2.89
CA VAL A 54 0.53 -2.39 -2.13
C VAL A 54 0.04 -3.56 -2.97
N LYS A 55 -0.37 -3.33 -4.23
CA LYS A 55 -0.83 -4.39 -5.14
C LYS A 55 0.22 -5.47 -5.43
N ARG A 56 1.49 -5.14 -5.31
CA ARG A 56 2.59 -6.11 -5.48
C ARG A 56 2.73 -7.04 -4.27
N SER A 57 2.50 -6.50 -3.07
CA SER A 57 2.58 -7.25 -1.80
C SER A 57 1.25 -7.86 -1.36
N TYR A 58 0.12 -7.34 -1.83
CA TYR A 58 -1.23 -7.77 -1.49
C TYR A 58 -1.99 -8.17 -2.73
N ILE A 59 -2.64 -9.33 -2.67
CA ILE A 59 -3.51 -9.84 -3.73
C ILE A 59 -4.96 -9.63 -3.34
N LYS A 60 -5.77 -9.13 -4.27
CA LYS A 60 -7.22 -9.05 -4.07
C LYS A 60 -7.78 -10.46 -4.25
N LEU A 61 -8.26 -11.07 -3.17
CA LEU A 61 -8.97 -12.35 -3.15
C LEU A 61 -10.43 -12.04 -2.82
N ASP A 62 -11.30 -12.31 -3.78
CA ASP A 62 -12.74 -11.99 -3.71
C ASP A 62 -12.99 -10.47 -3.54
N ASP A 63 -13.27 -10.01 -2.32
CA ASP A 63 -13.34 -8.57 -1.98
C ASP A 63 -12.31 -8.10 -0.95
N GLU A 64 -11.43 -8.99 -0.47
CA GLU A 64 -10.42 -8.69 0.55
C GLU A 64 -9.00 -8.61 -0.01
N TRP A 65 -8.17 -7.76 0.60
CA TRP A 65 -6.74 -7.66 0.29
C TRP A 65 -5.95 -8.58 1.22
N VAL A 66 -5.46 -9.69 0.69
CA VAL A 66 -4.69 -10.67 1.45
C VAL A 66 -3.20 -10.46 1.18
N SER A 67 -2.40 -10.38 2.24
CA SER A 67 -0.94 -10.28 2.12
C SER A 67 -0.38 -11.51 1.42
N ARG A 68 0.40 -11.30 0.36
CA ARG A 68 1.12 -12.36 -0.35
C ARG A 68 2.10 -13.09 0.56
N GLN A 69 2.68 -12.40 1.54
CA GLN A 69 3.58 -13.03 2.51
C GLN A 69 2.84 -14.03 3.42
N GLY A 70 1.57 -13.78 3.75
CA GLY A 70 0.73 -14.73 4.47
C GLY A 70 0.31 -15.93 3.61
N ALA A 71 0.01 -15.69 2.33
CA ALA A 71 -0.36 -16.74 1.38
C ALA A 71 0.76 -17.77 1.15
N HIS A 72 2.02 -17.34 1.17
CA HIS A 72 3.17 -18.25 1.03
C HIS A 72 3.35 -19.21 2.23
N GLN A 73 2.84 -18.88 3.42
CA GLN A 73 2.94 -19.80 4.58
C GLN A 73 1.84 -20.87 4.62
N ALA A 74 0.76 -20.72 3.83
CA ALA A 74 -0.35 -21.68 3.83
C ALA A 74 -0.09 -22.94 2.98
N HIS A 75 0.96 -22.97 2.14
CA HIS A 75 1.25 -24.08 1.23
C HIS A 75 2.46 -24.95 1.63
N GLY A 76 3.00 -24.78 2.84
CA GLY A 76 4.22 -25.47 3.30
C GLY A 76 4.03 -26.49 4.43
N ARG A 77 2.81 -26.95 4.71
CA ARG A 77 2.54 -27.90 5.81
C ARG A 77 1.78 -29.14 5.34
N HIS A 78 2.42 -29.91 4.48
CA HIS A 78 2.21 -31.36 4.28
C HIS A 78 3.61 -31.91 4.02
N SER A 79 4.24 -32.47 5.06
CA SER A 79 4.40 -33.92 5.34
C SER A 79 5.68 -34.49 4.73
#